data_AF-A0A662GRW1-F1
#
_entry.id   AF-A0A662GRW1-F1
#
_cell.length_a   1.000
_cell.length_b   1.000
_cell.length_c   1.000
_cell.angle_alpha   90.00
_cell.angle_beta   90.00
_cell.angle_gamma   90.00
#
_symmetry.space_group_name_H-M   'P 1'
#
loop_
_entity.id
_entity.type
_entity.pdbx_description
1 polymer ?
#
loop_
_entity_poly.entity_id
_entity_poly.type
_entity_poly.pdbx_seq_one_letter_code
_entity_poly.pdbx_strand_id
1 'polypeptide(L)'
;YNVMLILRSILWKLPEELIRELLLYSGKLHSRLIIPKQKYALTLYLNAIRDILGKDVTLGTITPEVIKEIDFTFHKQIKKNAEHLYLEKLFSIAPIYASILLLEIEVLNLTKIAYGIWRKIEPQNIIETLIL
;
A
#
# COMPACT_ATOMS: atom_id res chain seq x y z
N TYR A 1 3.53 1.31 3.46
CA TYR A 1 4.98 1.05 3.33
C TYR A 1 5.38 -0.35 3.79
N ASN A 2 5.48 -0.65 5.11
CA ASN A 2 6.00 -1.95 5.60
C ASN A 2 5.29 -3.18 5.02
N VAL A 3 3.95 -3.12 4.87
CA VAL A 3 3.17 -4.19 4.22
C VAL A 3 3.67 -4.47 2.80
N MET A 4 3.78 -3.43 1.96
CA MET A 4 4.23 -3.58 0.57
C MET A 4 5.69 -4.04 0.48
N LEU A 5 6.53 -3.56 1.38
CA LEU A 5 7.93 -3.98 1.48
C LEU A 5 8.01 -5.50 1.73
N ILE A 6 7.26 -6.01 2.71
CA ILE A 6 7.26 -7.43 3.06
C ILE A 6 6.75 -8.27 1.88
N LEU A 7 5.64 -7.89 1.27
CA LEU A 7 5.07 -8.60 0.14
C LEU A 7 6.05 -8.70 -1.05
N ARG A 8 6.69 -7.57 -1.40
CA ARG A 8 7.70 -7.52 -2.48
C ARG A 8 8.95 -8.32 -2.12
N SER A 9 9.36 -8.28 -0.85
CA SER A 9 10.52 -9.03 -0.38
C SER A 9 10.31 -10.54 -0.42
N ILE A 10 9.09 -11.00 -0.11
CA ILE A 10 8.70 -12.41 -0.25
C ILE A 10 8.74 -12.82 -1.73
N LEU A 11 8.20 -11.98 -2.63
CA LEU A 11 8.24 -12.22 -4.08
C LEU A 11 9.68 -12.34 -4.60
N TRP A 12 10.60 -11.52 -4.09
CA TRP A 12 12.02 -11.53 -4.46
C TRP A 12 12.87 -12.55 -3.68
N LYS A 13 12.27 -13.33 -2.78
CA LYS A 13 12.96 -14.33 -1.95
C LYS A 13 14.14 -13.73 -1.17
N LEU A 14 13.97 -12.52 -0.64
CA LEU A 14 15.02 -11.87 0.15
C LEU A 14 15.20 -12.60 1.50
N PRO A 15 16.43 -12.63 2.05
CA PRO A 15 16.69 -13.15 3.39
C PRO A 15 15.90 -12.38 4.46
N GLU A 16 15.36 -13.07 5.46
CA GLU A 16 14.56 -12.43 6.51
C GLU A 16 15.31 -11.32 7.25
N GLU A 17 16.62 -11.47 7.43
CA GLU A 17 17.49 -10.49 8.08
C GLU A 17 17.45 -9.15 7.33
N LEU A 18 17.55 -9.21 6.00
CA LEU A 18 17.54 -8.03 5.14
C LEU A 18 16.14 -7.38 5.10
N ILE A 19 15.08 -8.18 5.14
CA ILE A 19 13.71 -7.66 5.25
C ILE A 19 13.54 -6.85 6.54
N ARG A 20 14.09 -7.34 7.66
CA ARG A 20 13.98 -6.67 8.97
C ARG A 20 14.69 -5.33 9.03
N GLU A 21 15.84 -5.22 8.36
CA GLU A 21 16.60 -3.97 8.25
C GLU A 21 15.84 -2.89 7.47
N LEU A 22 15.04 -3.29 6.48
CA LEU A 22 14.29 -2.37 5.63
C LEU A 22 12.99 -1.85 6.26
N LEU A 23 12.54 -2.45 7.38
CA LEU A 23 11.28 -2.04 8.03
C LEU A 23 11.39 -0.65 8.66
N LEU A 24 10.45 0.23 8.31
CA LEU A 24 10.34 1.54 8.96
C LEU A 24 9.58 1.41 10.28
N TYR A 25 10.27 1.72 11.38
CA TYR A 25 9.67 1.72 12.71
C TYR A 25 9.10 3.10 13.02
N SER A 26 7.77 3.20 13.15
CA SER A 26 7.10 4.41 13.65
C SER A 26 6.49 4.18 15.04
N GLY A 27 6.49 5.22 15.88
CA GLY A 27 6.23 5.13 17.32
C GLY A 27 4.90 4.49 17.74
N LYS A 28 3.84 4.53 16.89
CA LYS A 28 2.55 3.88 17.18
C LYS A 28 2.56 2.36 17.05
N LEU A 29 3.37 1.80 16.14
CA LEU A 29 3.58 0.35 16.08
C LEU A 29 4.61 -0.10 17.12
N HIS A 30 5.60 0.77 17.40
CA HIS A 30 6.67 0.49 18.35
C HIS A 30 6.14 0.28 19.79
N SER A 31 5.13 1.04 20.23
CA SER A 31 4.53 0.86 21.56
C SER A 31 3.80 -0.48 21.73
N ARG A 32 3.33 -1.12 20.64
CA ARG A 32 2.74 -2.47 20.67
C ARG A 32 3.74 -3.60 20.44
N LEU A 33 4.96 -3.27 19.99
CA LEU A 33 5.97 -4.22 19.53
C LEU A 33 7.24 -4.23 20.39
N ILE A 34 7.14 -3.83 21.66
CA ILE A 34 8.27 -3.82 22.59
C ILE A 34 8.86 -5.25 22.74
N ILE A 35 9.91 -5.49 21.93
CA ILE A 35 11.24 -6.04 22.24
C ILE A 35 11.57 -7.56 22.11
N PRO A 36 10.68 -8.58 22.20
CA PRO A 36 11.07 -9.95 21.82
C PRO A 36 10.47 -10.49 20.51
N LYS A 37 9.64 -9.72 19.77
CA LYS A 37 8.86 -10.24 18.63
C LYS A 37 9.45 -10.00 17.23
N GLN A 38 10.74 -9.71 17.08
CA GLN A 38 11.36 -9.63 15.74
C GLN A 38 11.25 -10.97 14.97
N LYS A 39 11.32 -12.11 15.67
CA LYS A 39 11.11 -13.45 15.08
C LYS A 39 9.70 -13.67 14.52
N TYR A 40 8.71 -12.89 14.97
CA TYR A 40 7.30 -12.98 14.56
C TYR A 40 6.82 -11.73 13.82
N ALA A 41 7.72 -10.79 13.48
CA ALA A 41 7.36 -9.54 12.82
C ALA A 41 6.67 -9.83 11.48
N LEU A 42 7.22 -10.76 10.69
CA LEU A 42 6.63 -11.21 9.43
C LEU A 42 5.20 -11.72 9.63
N THR A 43 4.97 -12.57 10.64
CA THR A 43 3.64 -13.11 10.98
C THR A 43 2.67 -12.03 11.44
N LEU A 44 3.13 -11.04 12.21
CA LEU A 44 2.32 -9.90 12.65
C LEU A 44 1.90 -9.01 11.47
N TYR A 45 2.82 -8.78 10.53
CA TYR A 45 2.50 -8.04 9.31
C TYR A 45 1.59 -8.83 8.38
N LEU A 46 1.76 -10.15 8.26
CA LEU A 46 0.84 -11.03 7.53
C LEU A 46 -0.57 -11.05 8.15
N ASN A 47 -0.66 -11.04 9.49
CA ASN A 47 -1.94 -10.89 10.17
C ASN A 47 -2.56 -9.50 9.94
N ALA A 48 -1.77 -8.43 9.98
CA ALA A 48 -2.26 -7.09 9.64
C ALA A 48 -2.71 -6.98 8.18
N ILE A 49 -2.03 -7.67 7.26
CA ILE A 49 -2.42 -7.81 5.85
C ILE A 49 -3.77 -8.52 5.75
N ARG A 50 -3.96 -9.63 6.49
CA ARG A 50 -5.24 -10.33 6.56
C ARG A 50 -6.36 -9.43 7.08
N ASP A 51 -6.11 -8.70 8.15
CA ASP A 51 -7.12 -7.81 8.75
C ASP A 51 -7.52 -6.65 7.81
N ILE A 52 -6.58 -6.17 6.99
CA ILE A 52 -6.82 -5.11 6.00
C ILE A 52 -7.58 -5.63 4.76
N LEU A 53 -7.29 -6.86 4.33
CA LEU A 53 -7.83 -7.42 3.09
C LEU A 53 -9.07 -8.30 3.31
N GLY A 54 -9.33 -8.71 4.56
CA GLY A 54 -10.38 -9.68 4.89
C GLY A 54 -10.15 -11.07 4.28
N LYS A 55 -8.91 -11.39 3.85
CA LYS A 55 -8.54 -12.66 3.20
C LYS A 55 -7.29 -13.23 3.85
N ASP A 56 -7.24 -14.55 4.07
CA ASP A 56 -6.04 -15.24 4.55
C ASP A 56 -4.95 -15.19 3.46
N VAL A 57 -3.96 -14.31 3.65
CA VAL A 57 -2.75 -14.27 2.81
C VAL A 57 -1.70 -15.16 3.47
N THR A 58 -1.45 -16.32 2.90
CA THR A 58 -0.37 -17.22 3.32
C THR A 58 0.86 -17.01 2.42
N LEU A 59 2.06 -17.38 2.88
CA LEU A 59 3.30 -17.20 2.12
C LEU A 59 3.27 -17.85 0.72
N GLY A 60 2.48 -18.90 0.52
CA GLY A 60 2.32 -19.59 -0.76
C GLY A 60 1.31 -18.96 -1.72
N THR A 61 0.53 -17.96 -1.29
CA THR A 61 -0.50 -17.31 -2.12
C THR A 61 -0.09 -15.92 -2.61
N ILE A 62 1.13 -15.47 -2.33
CA ILE A 62 1.62 -14.16 -2.75
C ILE A 62 2.09 -14.23 -4.22
N THR A 63 1.22 -13.79 -5.13
CA THR A 63 1.51 -13.61 -6.55
C THR A 63 1.60 -12.12 -6.90
N PRO A 64 2.17 -11.74 -8.06
CA PRO A 64 2.14 -10.36 -8.53
C PRO A 64 0.74 -9.74 -8.57
N GLU A 65 -0.28 -10.53 -8.90
CA GLU A 65 -1.69 -10.13 -8.96
C GLU A 65 -2.22 -9.78 -7.58
N VAL A 66 -1.91 -10.59 -6.57
CA VAL A 66 -2.28 -10.31 -5.17
C VAL A 66 -1.60 -9.03 -4.70
N ILE A 67 -0.30 -8.85 -4.98
CA ILE A 67 0.40 -7.60 -4.63
C ILE A 67 -0.26 -6.40 -5.31
N LYS A 68 -0.68 -6.53 -6.56
CA LYS A 68 -1.38 -5.48 -7.32
C LYS A 68 -2.75 -5.14 -6.71
N GLU A 69 -3.54 -6.14 -6.30
CA GLU A 69 -4.84 -5.94 -5.61
C GLU A 69 -4.65 -5.19 -4.28
N ILE A 70 -3.63 -5.59 -3.51
CA ILE A 70 -3.31 -4.97 -2.22
C ILE A 70 -2.86 -3.52 -2.41
N ASP A 71 -1.96 -3.29 -3.38
CA ASP A 71 -1.47 -1.96 -3.71
C ASP A 71 -2.62 -1.03 -4.14
N PHE A 72 -3.52 -1.54 -5.00
CA PHE A 72 -4.72 -0.81 -5.42
C PHE A 72 -5.63 -0.45 -4.24
N THR A 73 -5.85 -1.39 -3.32
CA THR A 73 -6.66 -1.18 -2.11
C THR A 73 -6.05 -0.11 -1.21
N PHE A 74 -4.73 -0.12 -1.01
CA PHE A 74 -4.06 0.90 -0.22
C PHE A 74 -4.17 2.29 -0.86
N HIS A 75 -3.99 2.41 -2.18
CA HIS A 75 -4.12 3.69 -2.84
C HIS A 75 -5.55 4.25 -2.75
N LYS A 76 -6.58 3.40 -2.83
CA LYS A 76 -7.97 3.81 -2.56
C LYS A 76 -8.15 4.35 -1.14
N GLN A 77 -7.59 3.67 -0.14
CA GLN A 77 -7.66 4.13 1.24
C GLN A 77 -6.88 5.44 1.46
N ILE A 78 -5.72 5.59 0.82
CA ILE A 78 -4.93 6.83 0.85
C ILE A 78 -5.73 7.98 0.25
N LYS A 79 -6.37 7.78 -0.91
CA LYS A 79 -7.24 8.78 -1.55
C LYS A 79 -8.31 9.26 -0.58
N LYS A 80 -9.10 8.33 -0.02
CA LYS A 80 -10.18 8.61 0.92
C LYS A 80 -9.68 9.39 2.14
N ASN A 81 -8.54 8.99 2.70
CA ASN A 81 -7.95 9.68 3.85
C ASN A 81 -7.45 11.08 3.48
N ALA A 82 -6.88 11.27 2.29
CA ALA A 82 -6.41 12.57 1.81
C ALA A 82 -7.59 13.53 1.58
N GLU A 83 -8.67 13.07 0.94
CA GLU A 83 -9.90 13.87 0.76
C GLU A 83 -10.46 14.36 2.11
N HIS A 84 -10.53 13.47 3.09
CA HIS A 84 -10.96 13.80 4.44
C HIS A 84 -10.01 14.81 5.12
N LEU A 85 -8.70 14.63 5.01
CA LEU A 85 -7.71 15.55 5.58
C LEU A 85 -7.78 16.95 4.95
N TYR A 86 -8.07 17.01 3.65
CA TYR A 86 -8.20 18.26 2.90
C TYR A 86 -9.42 19.07 3.38
N LEU A 87 -10.55 18.40 3.65
CA LEU A 87 -11.80 19.05 4.04
C LEU A 87 -11.85 19.47 5.52
N GLU A 88 -11.28 18.68 6.43
CA GLU A 88 -11.51 18.87 7.87
C GLU A 88 -10.41 19.64 8.61
N LYS A 89 -9.21 19.81 8.03
CA LYS A 89 -8.04 20.37 8.73
C LYS A 89 -7.43 21.60 8.03
N LEU A 90 -8.30 22.50 7.57
CA LEU A 90 -7.97 23.65 6.73
C LEU A 90 -6.85 24.56 7.27
N PHE A 91 -6.72 24.71 8.59
CA PHE A 91 -5.69 25.56 9.22
C PHE A 91 -4.52 24.74 9.79
N SER A 92 -3.90 23.91 8.94
CA SER A 92 -2.72 23.12 9.30
C SER A 92 -1.88 22.75 8.07
N ILE A 93 -0.81 21.97 8.24
CA ILE A 93 -0.06 21.37 7.13
C ILE A 93 -0.85 20.26 6.41
N ALA A 94 -1.95 19.78 7.00
CA ALA A 94 -2.70 18.63 6.49
C ALA A 94 -3.29 18.82 5.07
N PRO A 95 -3.84 19.99 4.68
CA PRO A 95 -4.33 20.20 3.33
C PRO A 95 -3.20 20.14 2.30
N ILE A 96 -2.02 20.70 2.61
CA ILE A 96 -0.84 20.64 1.72
C ILE A 96 -0.42 19.17 1.53
N TYR A 97 -0.30 18.41 2.61
CA TYR A 97 0.03 17.00 2.55
C TYR A 97 -1.03 16.19 1.77
N ALA A 98 -2.31 16.47 2.00
CA ALA A 98 -3.41 15.84 1.27
C ALA A 98 -3.36 16.15 -0.23
N SER A 99 -3.08 17.40 -0.61
CA SER A 99 -2.94 17.78 -2.03
C SER A 99 -1.81 17.02 -2.71
N ILE A 100 -0.67 16.83 -2.05
CA ILE A 100 0.44 16.04 -2.60
C ILE A 100 0.00 14.60 -2.85
N LEU A 101 -0.66 13.96 -1.87
CA LEU A 101 -1.16 12.59 -2.04
C LEU A 101 -2.19 12.46 -3.16
N LEU A 102 -3.10 13.44 -3.29
CA LEU A 102 -4.10 13.46 -4.36
C LEU A 102 -3.45 13.63 -5.74
N LEU A 103 -2.43 14.50 -5.85
CA LEU A 103 -1.65 14.68 -7.06
C LEU A 103 -0.88 13.41 -7.45
N GLU A 104 -0.30 12.69 -6.50
CA GLU A 104 0.34 11.39 -6.78
C GLU A 104 -0.65 10.38 -7.38
N ILE A 105 -1.87 10.33 -6.85
CA ILE A 105 -2.94 9.47 -7.38
C ILE A 105 -3.37 9.90 -8.78
N GLU A 106 -3.49 11.21 -9.01
CA GLU A 106 -3.82 11.76 -10.33
C GLU A 106 -2.77 11.38 -11.38
N VAL A 107 -1.48 11.55 -11.06
CA VAL A 107 -0.36 11.15 -11.92
C VAL A 107 -0.39 9.64 -12.21
N LEU A 108 -0.68 8.82 -11.20
CA LEU A 108 -0.84 7.36 -11.37
C LEU A 108 -1.99 7.02 -12.33
N ASN A 109 -3.14 7.68 -12.18
CA ASN A 109 -4.29 7.47 -13.05
C ASN A 109 -3.99 7.91 -14.49
N LEU A 110 -3.40 9.08 -14.69
CA LEU A 110 -3.00 9.57 -16.01
C LEU A 110 -1.99 8.64 -16.68
N THR A 111 -1.04 8.09 -15.92
CA THR A 111 -0.07 7.12 -16.44
C THR A 111 -0.76 5.84 -16.90
N LYS A 112 -1.74 5.32 -16.14
CA LYS A 112 -2.53 4.14 -16.53
C LYS A 112 -3.35 4.40 -17.78
N ILE A 113 -3.96 5.57 -17.90
CA ILE A 113 -4.72 5.98 -19.08
C ILE A 113 -3.81 6.07 -20.31
N ALA A 114 -2.69 6.78 -20.21
CA ALA A 114 -1.74 6.93 -21.31
C ALA A 114 -1.18 5.59 -21.78
N TYR A 115 -0.79 4.72 -20.84
CA TYR A 115 -0.34 3.36 -21.14
C TYR A 115 -1.44 2.52 -21.81
N GLY A 116 -2.68 2.60 -21.31
CA GLY A 116 -3.81 1.90 -21.87
C GLY A 116 -4.14 2.32 -23.30
N ILE A 117 -4.10 3.63 -23.59
CA ILE A 117 -4.25 4.18 -24.95
C ILE A 117 -3.13 3.66 -25.85
N TRP A 118 -1.88 3.74 -25.41
CA TRP A 118 -0.72 3.28 -26.20
C TRP A 118 -0.81 1.78 -26.53
N ARG A 119 -1.28 0.98 -25.58
CA ARG A 119 -1.47 -0.48 -25.74
C ARG A 119 -2.79 -0.87 -26.38
N LYS A 120 -3.66 0.09 -26.75
CA LYS A 120 -5.01 -0.15 -27.29
C LYS A 120 -5.85 -1.07 -26.41
N ILE A 121 -5.76 -0.89 -25.09
CA ILE A 121 -6.58 -1.62 -24.12
C ILE A 121 -8.00 -1.04 -24.15
N GLU A 122 -9.01 -1.92 -24.06
CA GLU A 122 -10.41 -1.51 -23.96
C GLU A 122 -10.62 -0.50 -22.82
N PRO A 123 -11.31 0.64 -23.06
CA PRO A 123 -11.47 1.69 -22.06
C PRO A 123 -12.01 1.21 -20.72
N GLN A 124 -12.94 0.24 -20.75
CA GLN A 124 -13.53 -0.33 -19.53
C GLN A 124 -12.47 -1.01 -18.64
N ASN A 125 -11.54 -1.74 -19.25
CA ASN A 125 -10.45 -2.40 -18.52
C ASN A 125 -9.46 -1.40 -17.92
N ILE A 126 -9.31 -0.21 -18.52
CA ILE A 126 -8.50 0.87 -17.95
C ILE A 126 -9.22 1.45 -16.74
N ILE A 127 -10.51 1.77 -16.87
CA ILE A 127 -11.35 2.37 -15.82
C ILE A 127 -11.33 1.53 -14.54
N GLU A 128 -11.45 0.21 -14.66
CA GLU A 128 -11.42 -0.72 -13.51
C GLU A 128 -10.11 -0.65 -12.70
N THR A 129 -9.02 -0.17 -13.31
CA THR A 129 -7.72 -0.03 -12.66
C THR A 129 -7.46 1.38 -12.09
N LEU A 130 -8.34 2.35 -12.35
CA LEU A 130 -8.19 3.71 -11.86
C LEU A 130 -8.58 3.82 -10.38
N ILE A 131 -7.88 4.68 -9.67
CA ILE A 131 -8.17 5.01 -8.27
C ILE A 131 -9.08 6.24 -8.30
N LEU A 132 -10.39 5.98 -8.45
CA LEU A 132 -11.46 6.98 -8.49
C LEU A 132 -12.08 7.21 -7.11
#